data_AF-A0A937R703-F1
#
_entry.id   AF-A0A937R703-F1
#
_cell.length_a   1.000
_cell.length_b   1.000
_cell.length_c   1.000
_cell.angle_alpha   90.00
_cell.angle_beta   90.00
_cell.angle_gamma   90.00
#
_symmetry.space_group_name_H-M   'P 1'
#
loop_
_entity.id
_entity.type
_entity.pdbx_description
1 polymer ?
#
loop_
_entity_poly.entity_id
_entity_poly.type
_entity_poly.pdbx_seq_one_letter_code
_entity_poly.pdbx_strand_id
1 'polypeptide(L)'
;MTRIALATVLSLALATAASAGENLLENGTFDAGLPGWRPAWSRTPTARAAPDRAAKHGGAASVRIEHTGTQDWSFGVERLVDVRPGQIYELSGWVRVEGQGNAVLGVILRDAKGEAMDWAYGARVTRATKGWRRLHSRFVIPPGATRIEPRLIGHGPATAWLDDAILTLEGTMDDLRAKELPETLATSNAALEVVLRCADATLTVRDKRTGHTWTQRAGSTSCVVADAKAVEGGLDLKLVHAAGMLTLDARLRLDAQRPEFTVELAGKGEMPDTIAFPAPFVTGKGTFLVLPVNEGISYPVDDPTLRPMHYYLYGGHGLCMPWWGATDGDRGVMAIVETADDAAVRVPRLDGLLCLAPQWQPQKGRFGPARVIRYAFFDKGGYVAMAKRYRAHAKATGLLKTLAEKRQANPHVDLLVGAVNVWCWERDAPKWCREMQQLGIGRILWSNRRPPDELKALNDLGVLSSRYDIYQDSMDPKFFPRLRGKHGDWTSEAWANDHIMHDANGDWVRGWRVKAKDGEMIPCGVLCDREAPAYARRRIPAELKTHPYRCRFIDTTTASPWRECYHPKHPMTRTESKRFKMELLKVVSEENGLVCGSETGHDAAVPVVHYFEGMLSLGPYRVP
;
A
#
# COMPACT_ATOMS: atom_id res chain seq x y z
N MET A 1 -38.87 -48.41 51.33
CA MET A 1 -39.27 -48.10 49.95
C MET A 1 -39.64 -46.63 49.90
N THR A 2 -38.75 -45.78 49.40
CA THR A 2 -38.99 -44.34 49.32
C THR A 2 -38.41 -43.87 47.99
N ARG A 3 -39.28 -43.48 47.07
CA ARG A 3 -38.95 -42.98 45.72
C ARG A 3 -38.54 -41.51 45.83
N ILE A 4 -37.37 -41.15 45.29
CA ILE A 4 -36.99 -39.76 45.03
C ILE A 4 -37.14 -39.53 43.53
N ALA A 5 -38.00 -38.58 43.16
CA ALA A 5 -38.22 -38.12 41.81
C ALA A 5 -37.22 -37.00 41.49
N LEU A 6 -36.46 -37.15 40.40
CA LEU A 6 -35.57 -36.11 39.87
C LEU A 6 -36.33 -35.33 38.80
N ALA A 7 -36.74 -34.10 39.10
CA ALA A 7 -37.33 -33.20 38.12
C ALA A 7 -36.22 -32.55 37.28
N THR A 8 -36.22 -32.81 35.98
CA THR A 8 -35.31 -32.17 35.02
C THR A 8 -36.03 -30.95 34.44
N VAL A 9 -35.60 -29.74 34.79
CA VAL A 9 -36.10 -28.50 34.19
C VAL A 9 -35.29 -28.24 32.92
N LEU A 10 -35.95 -28.36 31.77
CA LEU A 10 -35.39 -28.05 30.46
C LEU A 10 -35.68 -26.58 30.14
N SER A 11 -34.70 -25.70 30.32
CA SER A 11 -34.78 -24.29 29.95
C SER A 11 -34.54 -24.13 28.45
N LEU A 12 -35.60 -24.04 27.64
CA LEU A 12 -35.50 -23.58 26.26
C LEU A 12 -35.26 -22.05 26.24
N ALA A 13 -34.03 -21.64 25.95
CA ALA A 13 -33.76 -20.26 25.54
C ALA A 13 -34.25 -20.07 24.10
N LEU A 14 -35.37 -19.36 23.91
CA LEU A 14 -35.78 -18.88 22.60
C LEU A 14 -34.77 -17.82 22.13
N ALA A 15 -33.94 -18.18 21.14
CA ALA A 15 -33.16 -17.20 20.40
C ALA A 15 -34.11 -16.42 19.48
N THR A 16 -34.37 -15.15 19.82
CA THR A 16 -35.06 -14.21 18.95
C THR A 16 -34.18 -13.95 17.73
N ALA A 17 -34.67 -14.30 16.54
CA ALA A 17 -33.99 -13.99 15.28
C ALA A 17 -33.94 -12.46 15.11
N ALA A 18 -32.74 -11.90 14.96
CA ALA A 18 -32.56 -10.48 14.68
C ALA A 18 -33.29 -10.08 13.38
N SER A 19 -34.05 -9.00 13.43
CA SER A 19 -34.72 -8.42 12.26
C SER A 19 -33.77 -7.46 11.51
N ALA A 20 -33.87 -7.39 10.18
CA ALA A 20 -33.02 -6.50 9.39
C ALA A 20 -33.35 -5.03 9.69
N GLY A 21 -32.33 -4.18 9.88
CA GLY A 21 -32.47 -2.74 10.11
C GLY A 21 -32.75 -2.31 11.57
N GLU A 22 -32.91 -3.23 12.52
CA GLU A 22 -33.01 -2.90 13.94
C GLU A 22 -31.63 -2.67 14.56
N ASN A 23 -31.49 -1.67 15.44
CA ASN A 23 -30.23 -1.45 16.17
C ASN A 23 -30.05 -2.56 17.23
N LEU A 24 -29.01 -3.37 17.04
CA LEU A 24 -28.66 -4.49 17.89
C LEU A 24 -27.83 -4.09 19.12
N LEU A 25 -27.45 -2.81 19.23
CA LEU A 25 -26.78 -2.28 20.41
C LEU A 25 -27.79 -1.78 21.45
N GLU A 26 -27.63 -2.23 22.68
CA GLU A 26 -28.35 -1.67 23.82
C GLU A 26 -27.82 -0.28 24.15
N ASN A 27 -28.73 0.70 24.23
CA ASN A 27 -28.42 2.08 24.66
C ASN A 27 -27.24 2.73 23.90
N GLY A 28 -27.23 2.58 22.57
CA GLY A 28 -26.23 3.20 21.71
C GLY A 28 -26.29 4.74 21.63
N THR A 29 -27.40 5.36 22.04
CA THR A 29 -27.52 6.83 22.18
C THR A 29 -26.99 7.36 23.50
N PHE A 30 -26.70 6.48 24.48
CA PHE A 30 -26.21 6.84 25.82
C PHE A 30 -27.13 7.75 26.66
N ASP A 31 -28.37 8.01 26.22
CA ASP A 31 -29.35 8.86 26.91
C ASP A 31 -29.68 8.36 28.33
N ALA A 32 -29.68 7.04 28.50
CA ALA A 32 -29.93 6.36 29.77
C ALA A 32 -28.65 6.10 30.59
N GLY A 33 -27.51 6.66 30.19
CA GLY A 33 -26.21 6.42 30.81
C GLY A 33 -25.45 5.29 30.10
N LEU A 34 -24.92 4.31 30.84
CA LEU A 34 -24.14 3.19 30.30
C LEU A 34 -24.71 1.76 30.51
N PRO A 35 -26.02 1.51 30.69
CA PRO A 35 -26.52 0.13 30.68
C PRO A 35 -26.19 -0.56 29.35
N GLY A 36 -25.83 -1.85 29.40
CA GLY A 36 -25.42 -2.64 28.23
C GLY A 36 -23.95 -2.46 27.82
N TRP A 37 -23.18 -1.61 28.51
CA TRP A 37 -21.77 -1.33 28.22
C TRP A 37 -20.88 -1.64 29.41
N ARG A 38 -19.70 -2.22 29.14
CA ARG A 38 -18.71 -2.53 30.18
C ARG A 38 -17.98 -1.26 30.63
N PRO A 39 -17.44 -1.23 31.87
CA PRO A 39 -16.48 -0.22 32.27
C PRO A 39 -15.31 -0.13 31.27
N ALA A 40 -14.80 1.08 31.06
CA ALA A 40 -13.60 1.25 30.24
C ALA A 40 -12.43 0.45 30.82
N TRP A 41 -11.72 -0.24 29.95
CA TRP A 41 -10.51 -1.00 30.26
C TRP A 41 -9.30 -0.31 29.63
N SER A 42 -8.14 -0.42 30.27
CA SER A 42 -6.86 0.04 29.72
C SER A 42 -5.72 -0.79 30.27
N ARG A 43 -4.68 -0.97 29.47
CA ARG A 43 -3.47 -1.75 29.84
C ARG A 43 -2.84 -1.29 31.15
N THR A 44 -2.75 0.03 31.31
CA THR A 44 -2.45 0.71 32.56
C THR A 44 -3.73 1.38 33.02
N PRO A 45 -4.24 1.15 34.25
CA PRO A 45 -5.60 1.49 34.69
C PRO A 45 -5.84 3.00 34.78
N THR A 46 -6.00 3.62 33.62
CA THR A 46 -6.06 5.07 33.38
C THR A 46 -7.23 5.44 32.48
N ALA A 47 -7.95 4.46 31.92
CA ALA A 47 -9.18 4.70 31.19
C ALA A 47 -10.39 4.81 32.12
N ARG A 48 -11.25 5.80 31.90
CA ARG A 48 -12.56 5.94 32.55
C ARG A 48 -13.60 6.35 31.53
N ALA A 49 -14.78 5.72 31.59
CA ALA A 49 -15.94 6.10 30.79
C ALA A 49 -17.04 6.65 31.69
N ALA A 50 -17.67 7.74 31.27
CA ALA A 50 -18.81 8.35 31.95
C ALA A 50 -19.76 9.02 30.94
N PRO A 51 -21.07 9.11 31.22
CA PRO A 51 -21.98 9.90 30.39
C PRO A 51 -21.61 11.39 30.41
N ASP A 52 -21.72 12.06 29.27
CA ASP A 52 -21.47 13.48 29.09
C ASP A 52 -22.69 14.16 28.46
N ARG A 53 -23.37 15.02 29.24
CA ARG A 53 -24.55 15.75 28.80
C ARG A 53 -24.22 17.07 28.08
N ALA A 54 -22.98 17.53 28.20
CA ALA A 54 -22.52 18.78 27.60
C ALA A 54 -21.97 18.56 26.20
N ALA A 55 -21.12 17.56 26.01
CA ALA A 55 -20.59 17.18 24.71
C ALA A 55 -21.40 16.00 24.15
N LYS A 56 -22.42 16.31 23.35
CA LYS A 56 -23.25 15.30 22.65
C LYS A 56 -23.39 15.64 21.17
N HIS A 57 -23.65 14.61 20.37
CA HIS A 57 -24.02 14.74 18.96
C HIS A 57 -25.54 14.69 18.81
N GLY A 58 -26.15 13.62 19.33
CA GLY A 58 -27.59 13.37 19.35
C GLY A 58 -28.15 13.37 20.76
N GLY A 59 -29.48 13.26 20.88
CA GLY A 59 -30.15 12.96 22.15
C GLY A 59 -29.84 13.88 23.34
N ALA A 60 -29.74 13.27 24.52
CA ALA A 60 -29.58 13.86 25.84
C ALA A 60 -28.16 13.71 26.41
N ALA A 61 -27.39 12.70 26.00
CA ALA A 61 -26.01 12.47 26.45
C ALA A 61 -25.19 11.70 25.41
N SER A 62 -23.86 11.76 25.52
CA SER A 62 -22.93 10.81 24.88
C SER A 62 -22.14 10.05 25.94
N VAL A 63 -21.24 9.15 25.54
CA VAL A 63 -20.20 8.64 26.46
C VAL A 63 -18.86 9.35 26.20
N ARG A 64 -18.23 9.82 27.28
CA ARG A 64 -16.86 10.34 27.31
C ARG A 64 -15.92 9.30 27.90
N ILE A 65 -14.89 8.95 27.17
CA ILE A 65 -13.81 8.05 27.55
C ILE A 65 -12.52 8.86 27.68
N GLU A 66 -11.99 8.97 28.89
CA GLU A 66 -10.70 9.60 29.16
C GLU A 66 -9.65 8.52 29.36
N HIS A 67 -8.52 8.64 28.67
CA HIS A 67 -7.36 7.76 28.86
C HIS A 67 -6.08 8.59 28.88
N THR A 68 -5.30 8.48 29.97
CA THR A 68 -4.04 9.22 30.13
C THR A 68 -2.79 8.36 29.90
N GLY A 69 -2.95 7.04 29.76
CA GLY A 69 -1.87 6.11 29.50
C GLY A 69 -1.33 6.18 28.06
N THR A 70 -0.18 5.55 27.84
CA THR A 70 0.48 5.51 26.52
C THR A 70 0.13 4.27 25.69
N GLN A 71 -0.60 3.32 26.28
CA GLN A 71 -0.92 2.02 25.68
C GLN A 71 -2.40 1.93 25.26
N ASP A 72 -2.89 0.71 25.04
CA ASP A 72 -4.23 0.44 24.55
C ASP A 72 -5.32 0.55 25.63
N TRP A 73 -6.51 0.96 25.18
CA TRP A 73 -7.73 1.04 25.95
C TRP A 73 -8.93 0.54 25.14
N SER A 74 -10.01 0.15 25.82
CA SER A 74 -11.20 -0.43 25.22
C SER A 74 -12.46 -0.05 26.00
N PHE A 75 -13.52 0.26 25.27
CA PHE A 75 -14.87 0.45 25.77
C PHE A 75 -15.83 -0.32 24.85
N GLY A 76 -16.52 -1.31 25.38
CA GLY A 76 -17.28 -2.26 24.57
C GLY A 76 -18.56 -2.72 25.24
N VAL A 77 -19.39 -3.40 24.47
CA VAL A 77 -20.69 -3.89 24.95
C VAL A 77 -20.54 -5.02 25.96
N GLU A 78 -21.53 -5.17 26.83
CA GLU A 78 -21.61 -6.26 27.80
C GLU A 78 -22.06 -7.57 27.12
N ARG A 79 -23.17 -7.50 26.37
CA ARG A 79 -23.77 -8.63 25.63
C ARG A 79 -23.19 -8.74 24.23
N LEU A 80 -22.73 -9.94 23.89
CA LEU A 80 -22.24 -10.28 22.55
C LEU A 80 -23.43 -10.50 21.61
N VAL A 81 -23.21 -10.26 20.32
CA VAL A 81 -24.21 -10.49 19.27
C VAL A 81 -23.90 -11.82 18.59
N ASP A 82 -24.88 -12.73 18.57
CA ASP A 82 -24.77 -13.98 17.82
C ASP A 82 -24.86 -13.72 16.31
N VAL A 83 -23.98 -14.36 15.56
CA VAL A 83 -23.84 -14.17 14.11
C VAL A 83 -23.64 -15.49 13.38
N ARG A 84 -23.89 -15.46 12.06
CA ARG A 84 -23.66 -16.58 11.15
C ARG A 84 -22.74 -16.15 10.00
N PRO A 85 -21.83 -17.03 9.55
CA PRO A 85 -21.02 -16.78 8.37
C PRO A 85 -21.86 -16.32 7.17
N GLY A 86 -21.35 -15.35 6.43
CA GLY A 86 -22.03 -14.76 5.27
C GLY A 86 -23.04 -13.65 5.60
N GLN A 87 -23.40 -13.42 6.87
CA GLN A 87 -24.19 -12.24 7.24
C GLN A 87 -23.38 -10.95 7.05
N ILE A 88 -24.06 -9.88 6.65
CA ILE A 88 -23.50 -8.55 6.44
C ILE A 88 -24.00 -7.63 7.54
N TYR A 89 -23.08 -7.05 8.29
CA TYR A 89 -23.40 -6.09 9.35
C TYR A 89 -22.84 -4.71 9.02
N GLU A 90 -23.55 -3.68 9.47
CA GLU A 90 -23.06 -2.31 9.51
C GLU A 90 -22.95 -1.82 10.94
N LEU A 91 -21.76 -1.35 11.32
CA LEU A 91 -21.48 -0.67 12.58
C LEU A 91 -21.19 0.80 12.29
N SER A 92 -21.90 1.72 12.93
CA SER A 92 -21.61 3.15 12.85
C SER A 92 -21.73 3.84 14.20
N GLY A 93 -21.13 5.03 14.30
CA GLY A 93 -21.22 5.90 15.48
C GLY A 93 -20.54 7.24 15.23
N TRP A 94 -21.00 8.28 15.91
CA TRP A 94 -20.35 9.59 15.91
C TRP A 94 -19.24 9.60 16.93
N VAL A 95 -18.03 9.94 16.48
CA VAL A 95 -16.84 9.94 17.31
C VAL A 95 -16.19 11.31 17.29
N ARG A 96 -15.83 11.81 18.47
CA ARG A 96 -14.98 12.99 18.65
C ARG A 96 -13.74 12.56 19.42
N VAL A 97 -12.56 13.04 19.03
CA VAL A 97 -11.32 12.69 19.72
C VAL A 97 -10.50 13.96 19.96
N GLU A 98 -9.94 14.06 21.16
CA GLU A 98 -8.97 15.06 21.56
C GLU A 98 -7.73 14.36 22.13
N GLY A 99 -6.55 14.98 21.99
CA GLY A 99 -5.28 14.42 22.45
C GLY A 99 -4.42 13.80 21.33
N GLN A 100 -3.35 13.10 21.73
CA GLN A 100 -2.34 12.56 20.81
C GLN A 100 -2.63 11.11 20.38
N GLY A 101 -3.52 10.43 21.11
CA GLY A 101 -3.94 9.07 20.81
C GLY A 101 -4.90 8.96 19.63
N ASN A 102 -5.45 7.76 19.46
CA ASN A 102 -6.47 7.47 18.46
C ASN A 102 -7.69 6.78 19.09
N ALA A 103 -8.77 6.71 18.32
CA ALA A 103 -9.93 5.89 18.61
C ALA A 103 -10.26 5.03 17.37
N VAL A 104 -10.78 3.83 17.59
CA VAL A 104 -11.04 2.81 16.58
C VAL A 104 -12.38 2.16 16.86
N LEU A 105 -13.34 2.34 15.95
CA LEU A 105 -14.64 1.68 16.00
C LEU A 105 -14.55 0.36 15.24
N GLY A 106 -14.95 -0.76 15.85
CA GLY A 106 -14.90 -2.08 15.21
C GLY A 106 -15.52 -3.17 16.09
N VAL A 107 -15.33 -4.43 15.71
CA VAL A 107 -15.81 -5.59 16.47
C VAL A 107 -14.69 -6.57 16.79
N ILE A 108 -14.81 -7.31 17.89
CA ILE A 108 -14.09 -8.58 18.05
C ILE A 108 -14.88 -9.66 17.33
N LEU A 109 -14.23 -10.47 16.49
CA LEU A 109 -14.78 -11.73 15.99
C LEU A 109 -14.43 -12.85 16.96
N ARG A 110 -15.42 -13.64 17.37
CA ARG A 110 -15.22 -14.81 18.22
C ARG A 110 -15.76 -16.07 17.58
N ASP A 111 -15.04 -17.16 17.81
CA ASP A 111 -15.47 -18.50 17.38
C ASP A 111 -16.48 -19.13 18.36
N ALA A 112 -16.90 -20.36 18.05
CA ALA A 112 -17.83 -21.12 18.87
C ALA A 112 -17.32 -21.41 20.29
N LYS A 113 -15.99 -21.44 20.50
CA LYS A 113 -15.35 -21.61 21.81
C LYS A 113 -15.25 -20.29 22.59
N GLY A 114 -15.55 -19.16 21.94
CA GLY A 114 -15.41 -17.82 22.50
C GLY A 114 -14.02 -17.21 22.34
N GLU A 115 -13.09 -17.89 21.66
CA GLU A 115 -11.75 -17.40 21.37
C GLU A 115 -11.81 -16.29 20.33
N ALA A 116 -10.99 -15.24 20.51
CA ALA A 116 -10.94 -14.13 19.57
C ALA A 116 -10.20 -14.53 18.30
N MET A 117 -10.90 -14.51 17.17
CA MET A 117 -10.34 -14.71 15.84
C MET A 117 -9.68 -13.44 15.31
N ASP A 118 -10.30 -12.29 15.56
CA ASP A 118 -9.80 -10.95 15.24
C ASP A 118 -10.28 -9.99 16.31
N TRP A 119 -9.38 -9.14 16.81
CA TRP A 119 -9.69 -8.18 17.86
C TRP A 119 -10.30 -6.88 17.33
N ALA A 120 -10.10 -6.53 16.06
CA ALA A 120 -10.54 -5.23 15.51
C ALA A 120 -11.07 -5.40 14.08
N TYR A 121 -11.94 -6.37 13.88
CA TYR A 121 -12.54 -6.65 12.59
C TYR A 121 -13.47 -5.52 12.16
N GLY A 122 -13.45 -5.19 10.87
CA GLY A 122 -14.19 -4.04 10.33
C GLY A 122 -13.78 -2.70 10.97
N ALA A 123 -12.55 -2.56 11.46
CA ALA A 123 -12.14 -1.36 12.17
C ALA A 123 -12.12 -0.09 11.30
N ARG A 124 -12.48 1.04 11.93
CA ARG A 124 -12.33 2.40 11.41
C ARG A 124 -11.60 3.25 12.43
N VAL A 125 -10.45 3.79 12.03
CA VAL A 125 -9.58 4.57 12.91
C VAL A 125 -9.83 6.05 12.70
N THR A 126 -9.89 6.81 13.79
CA THR A 126 -9.78 8.27 13.76
C THR A 126 -8.78 8.74 14.81
N ARG A 127 -8.18 9.90 14.56
CA ARG A 127 -7.36 10.65 15.52
C ARG A 127 -8.11 11.92 15.92
N ALA A 128 -7.42 12.84 16.59
CA ALA A 128 -7.94 14.15 16.96
C ALA A 128 -8.82 14.75 15.85
N THR A 129 -10.05 15.13 16.19
CA THR A 129 -11.04 15.65 15.26
C THR A 129 -11.35 17.12 15.56
N LYS A 130 -11.72 17.90 14.54
CA LYS A 130 -12.19 19.29 14.73
C LYS A 130 -13.62 19.38 15.30
N GLY A 131 -14.32 18.24 15.39
CA GLY A 131 -15.70 18.10 15.83
C GLY A 131 -16.14 16.64 15.76
N TRP A 132 -17.45 16.40 15.78
CA TRP A 132 -18.00 15.05 15.61
C TRP A 132 -17.75 14.53 14.19
N ARG A 133 -17.32 13.29 14.09
CA ARG A 133 -17.08 12.58 12.83
C ARG A 133 -17.82 11.25 12.88
N ARG A 134 -18.70 10.99 11.93
CA ARG A 134 -19.32 9.68 11.79
C ARG A 134 -18.28 8.68 11.30
N LEU A 135 -18.04 7.64 12.10
CA LEU A 135 -17.35 6.43 11.66
C LEU A 135 -18.40 5.41 11.27
N HIS A 136 -18.19 4.73 10.16
CA HIS A 136 -19.07 3.65 9.71
C HIS A 136 -18.25 2.56 9.04
N SER A 137 -18.66 1.32 9.27
CA SER A 137 -18.00 0.13 8.76
C SER A 137 -19.02 -0.91 8.42
N ARG A 138 -18.88 -1.51 7.23
CA ARG A 138 -19.67 -2.65 6.80
C ARG A 138 -18.75 -3.84 6.66
N PHE A 139 -19.17 -5.01 7.13
CA PHE A 139 -18.33 -6.20 7.10
C PHE A 139 -19.16 -7.48 6.99
N VAL A 140 -18.54 -8.51 6.40
CA VAL A 140 -19.11 -9.85 6.29
C VAL A 140 -18.58 -10.70 7.43
N ILE A 141 -19.44 -11.49 8.06
CA ILE A 141 -19.03 -12.48 9.05
C ILE A 141 -18.29 -13.64 8.35
N PRO A 142 -17.01 -13.90 8.66
CA PRO A 142 -16.25 -14.97 8.01
C PRO A 142 -16.65 -16.36 8.53
N PRO A 143 -16.27 -17.44 7.82
CA PRO A 143 -16.41 -18.81 8.33
C PRO A 143 -15.76 -18.99 9.69
N GLY A 144 -16.42 -19.75 10.58
CA GLY A 144 -15.93 -20.05 11.94
C GLY A 144 -16.33 -19.02 13.00
N ALA A 145 -16.67 -17.78 12.62
CA ALA A 145 -17.16 -16.78 13.56
C ALA A 145 -18.64 -17.04 13.92
N THR A 146 -18.94 -17.04 15.21
CA THR A 146 -20.30 -17.26 15.73
C THR A 146 -20.80 -16.11 16.60
N ARG A 147 -19.90 -15.24 17.07
CA ARG A 147 -20.26 -14.04 17.85
C ARG A 147 -19.41 -12.83 17.48
N ILE A 148 -19.99 -11.65 17.61
CA ILE A 148 -19.27 -10.38 17.52
C ILE A 148 -19.45 -9.53 18.78
N GLU A 149 -18.43 -8.73 19.08
CA GLU A 149 -18.41 -7.81 20.23
C GLU A 149 -18.05 -6.39 19.75
N PRO A 150 -19.06 -5.54 19.48
CA PRO A 150 -18.87 -4.14 19.12
C PRO A 150 -18.16 -3.34 20.21
N ARG A 151 -17.21 -2.50 19.80
CA ARG A 151 -16.40 -1.70 20.73
C ARG A 151 -15.78 -0.47 20.07
N LEU A 152 -15.48 0.50 20.92
CA LEU A 152 -14.52 1.57 20.65
C LEU A 152 -13.23 1.26 21.42
N ILE A 153 -12.12 1.13 20.70
CA ILE A 153 -10.79 0.96 21.30
C ILE A 153 -9.89 2.13 20.92
N GLY A 154 -8.71 2.21 21.52
CA GLY A 154 -7.72 3.18 21.10
C GLY A 154 -6.36 2.93 21.73
N HIS A 155 -5.41 3.79 21.40
CA HIS A 155 -4.04 3.74 21.88
C HIS A 155 -3.52 5.15 22.19
N GLY A 156 -2.79 5.27 23.30
CA GLY A 156 -2.19 6.52 23.74
C GLY A 156 -3.17 7.46 24.44
N PRO A 157 -2.66 8.62 24.91
CA PRO A 157 -3.45 9.53 25.72
C PRO A 157 -4.47 10.28 24.84
N ALA A 158 -5.75 10.13 25.15
CA ALA A 158 -6.85 10.75 24.43
C ALA A 158 -8.09 10.90 25.32
N THR A 159 -8.89 11.90 24.99
CA THR A 159 -10.31 11.93 25.37
C THR A 159 -11.11 11.64 24.13
N ALA A 160 -11.88 10.56 24.13
CA ALA A 160 -12.75 10.16 23.04
C ALA A 160 -14.20 10.25 23.50
N TRP A 161 -15.08 10.71 22.62
CA TRP A 161 -16.52 10.62 22.80
C TRP A 161 -17.10 9.70 21.74
N LEU A 162 -18.11 8.91 22.13
CA LEU A 162 -18.93 8.11 21.23
C LEU A 162 -20.39 8.47 21.45
N ASP A 163 -21.12 8.61 20.37
CA ASP A 163 -22.55 8.90 20.39
C ASP A 163 -23.25 8.22 19.20
N ASP A 164 -24.56 8.00 19.33
CA ASP A 164 -25.44 7.33 18.35
C ASP A 164 -24.80 6.07 17.74
N ALA A 165 -24.30 5.17 18.59
CA ALA A 165 -23.72 3.90 18.16
C ALA A 165 -24.83 2.95 17.66
N ILE A 166 -24.67 2.45 16.44
CA ILE A 166 -25.66 1.61 15.77
C ILE A 166 -24.96 0.38 15.17
N LEU A 167 -25.49 -0.81 15.43
CA LEU A 167 -25.15 -2.04 14.72
C LEU A 167 -26.41 -2.63 14.10
N THR A 168 -26.42 -2.83 12.79
CA THR A 168 -27.56 -3.41 12.06
C THR A 168 -27.14 -4.64 11.27
N LEU A 169 -28.05 -5.62 11.17
CA LEU A 169 -27.97 -6.69 10.17
C LEU A 169 -28.54 -6.16 8.85
N GLU A 170 -27.70 -6.07 7.83
CA GLU A 170 -28.04 -5.50 6.51
C GLU A 170 -28.49 -6.56 5.50
N GLY A 171 -28.30 -7.84 5.83
CA GLY A 171 -28.65 -8.98 4.97
C GLY A 171 -27.57 -10.05 4.99
N THR A 172 -27.52 -10.86 3.95
CA THR A 172 -26.53 -11.93 3.77
C THR A 172 -25.85 -11.81 2.41
N MET A 173 -24.68 -12.43 2.27
CA MET A 173 -24.02 -12.57 0.96
C MET A 173 -24.89 -13.29 -0.06
N ASP A 174 -25.73 -14.22 0.37
CA ASP A 174 -26.60 -14.98 -0.53
C ASP A 174 -27.70 -14.10 -1.12
N ASP A 175 -28.18 -13.10 -0.38
CA ASP A 175 -29.12 -12.09 -0.88
C ASP A 175 -28.54 -11.24 -2.03
N LEU A 176 -27.21 -11.17 -2.14
CA LEU A 176 -26.50 -10.44 -3.20
C LEU A 176 -26.29 -11.27 -4.46
N ARG A 177 -26.55 -12.58 -4.41
CA ARG A 177 -26.32 -13.48 -5.54
C ARG A 177 -27.54 -13.58 -6.42
N ALA A 178 -27.32 -13.69 -7.72
CA ALA A 178 -28.34 -14.10 -8.67
C ALA A 178 -28.86 -15.49 -8.29
N LYS A 179 -30.18 -15.70 -8.39
CA LYS A 179 -30.84 -16.96 -8.00
C LYS A 179 -30.32 -18.18 -8.76
N GLU A 180 -29.86 -17.98 -9.99
CA GLU A 180 -29.36 -19.04 -10.89
C GLU A 180 -27.84 -18.94 -11.10
N LEU A 181 -27.10 -18.39 -10.12
CA LEU A 181 -25.65 -18.34 -10.18
C LEU A 181 -25.08 -19.76 -10.24
N PRO A 182 -24.36 -20.14 -11.32
CA PRO A 182 -23.81 -21.49 -11.45
C PRO A 182 -22.76 -21.75 -10.37
N GLU A 183 -22.63 -23.00 -9.91
CA GLU A 183 -21.62 -23.37 -8.92
C GLU A 183 -20.19 -23.09 -9.43
N THR A 184 -19.96 -23.44 -10.70
CA THR A 184 -18.70 -23.21 -11.40
C THR A 184 -18.93 -22.73 -12.83
N LEU A 185 -17.95 -22.00 -13.35
CA LEU A 185 -17.86 -21.60 -14.76
C LEU A 185 -16.47 -21.91 -15.28
N ALA A 186 -16.37 -22.36 -16.53
CA ALA A 186 -15.11 -22.70 -17.15
C ALA A 186 -14.90 -21.93 -18.46
N THR A 187 -13.64 -21.62 -18.76
CA THR A 187 -13.20 -21.11 -20.05
C THR A 187 -11.83 -21.70 -20.38
N SER A 188 -11.47 -21.81 -21.66
CA SER A 188 -10.20 -22.44 -22.03
C SER A 188 -9.64 -21.93 -23.36
N ASN A 189 -8.32 -21.98 -23.50
CA ASN A 189 -7.61 -21.78 -24.76
C ASN A 189 -6.78 -23.04 -25.08
N ALA A 190 -5.84 -22.96 -26.02
CA ALA A 190 -4.98 -24.08 -26.38
C ALA A 190 -4.07 -24.57 -25.22
N ALA A 191 -3.67 -23.68 -24.31
CA ALA A 191 -2.70 -23.96 -23.26
C ALA A 191 -3.32 -24.12 -21.85
N LEU A 192 -4.42 -23.44 -21.57
CA LEU A 192 -5.03 -23.35 -20.23
C LEU A 192 -6.51 -23.74 -20.26
N GLU A 193 -6.95 -24.32 -19.16
CA GLU A 193 -8.35 -24.37 -18.74
C GLU A 193 -8.46 -23.64 -17.40
N VAL A 194 -9.39 -22.69 -17.31
CA VAL A 194 -9.62 -21.86 -16.12
C VAL A 194 -11.03 -22.09 -15.64
N VAL A 195 -11.16 -22.53 -14.40
CA VAL A 195 -12.45 -22.78 -13.73
C VAL A 195 -12.60 -21.80 -12.57
N LEU A 196 -13.67 -21.01 -12.61
CA LEU A 196 -14.13 -20.17 -11.51
C LEU A 196 -15.08 -20.97 -10.62
N ARG A 197 -14.85 -20.92 -9.31
CA ARG A 197 -15.85 -21.29 -8.30
C ARG A 197 -16.61 -20.05 -7.88
N CYS A 198 -17.91 -19.99 -8.15
CA CYS A 198 -18.71 -18.80 -7.87
C CYS A 198 -18.95 -18.58 -6.37
N ALA A 199 -18.88 -19.63 -5.56
CA ALA A 199 -19.07 -19.55 -4.11
C ALA A 199 -18.05 -18.59 -3.43
N ASP A 200 -16.79 -18.60 -3.86
CA ASP A 200 -15.71 -17.85 -3.21
C ASP A 200 -14.82 -17.05 -4.19
N ALA A 201 -15.23 -16.99 -5.46
CA ALA A 201 -14.51 -16.33 -6.55
C ALA A 201 -13.09 -16.86 -6.79
N THR A 202 -12.77 -18.07 -6.34
CA THR A 202 -11.45 -18.68 -6.54
C THR A 202 -11.33 -19.30 -7.94
N LEU A 203 -10.11 -19.26 -8.47
CA LEU A 203 -9.78 -19.87 -9.75
C LEU A 203 -8.98 -21.17 -9.56
N THR A 204 -9.32 -22.17 -10.35
CA THR A 204 -8.47 -23.33 -10.63
C THR A 204 -8.00 -23.25 -12.08
N VAL A 205 -6.69 -23.36 -12.31
CA VAL A 205 -6.07 -23.20 -13.62
C VAL A 205 -5.28 -24.45 -13.96
N ARG A 206 -5.75 -25.23 -14.91
CA ARG A 206 -5.04 -26.39 -15.44
C ARG A 206 -4.20 -25.98 -16.64
N ASP A 207 -2.90 -26.19 -16.55
CA ASP A 207 -1.99 -26.06 -17.68
C ASP A 207 -2.03 -27.35 -18.51
N LYS A 208 -2.66 -27.29 -19.68
CA LYS A 208 -2.87 -28.43 -20.58
C LYS A 208 -1.56 -28.99 -21.14
N ARG A 209 -0.48 -28.20 -21.13
CA ARG A 209 0.84 -28.60 -21.62
C ARG A 209 1.53 -29.58 -20.67
N THR A 210 1.29 -29.42 -19.37
CA THR A 210 1.96 -30.19 -18.31
C THR A 210 1.00 -31.09 -17.52
N GLY A 211 -0.31 -30.85 -17.63
CA GLY A 211 -1.34 -31.47 -16.80
C GLY A 211 -1.39 -30.93 -15.37
N HIS A 212 -0.51 -30.00 -15.00
CA HIS A 212 -0.46 -29.43 -13.66
C HIS A 212 -1.62 -28.46 -13.41
N THR A 213 -2.12 -28.44 -12.17
CA THR A 213 -3.26 -27.61 -11.76
C THR A 213 -2.84 -26.65 -10.65
N TRP A 214 -2.99 -25.36 -10.92
CA TRP A 214 -2.79 -24.26 -9.98
C TRP A 214 -4.13 -23.89 -9.35
N THR A 215 -4.19 -23.85 -8.02
CA THR A 215 -5.45 -23.58 -7.31
C THR A 215 -5.31 -22.32 -6.46
N GLN A 216 -6.30 -21.44 -6.52
CA GLN A 216 -6.41 -20.33 -5.60
C GLN A 216 -7.11 -20.76 -4.32
N ARG A 217 -6.81 -20.06 -3.22
CA ARG A 217 -7.55 -20.22 -1.98
C ARG A 217 -7.98 -18.87 -1.44
N ALA A 218 -9.29 -18.75 -1.22
CA ALA A 218 -9.89 -17.63 -0.54
C ALA A 218 -9.25 -17.49 0.85
N GLY A 219 -8.73 -16.30 1.14
CA GLY A 219 -8.49 -15.87 2.52
C GLY A 219 -9.78 -15.33 3.15
N SER A 220 -9.68 -14.26 3.94
CA SER A 220 -10.84 -13.41 4.25
C SER A 220 -11.28 -12.65 2.99
N THR A 221 -12.10 -13.30 2.14
CA THR A 221 -12.60 -12.69 0.91
C THR A 221 -13.63 -11.61 1.24
N SER A 222 -13.37 -10.39 0.77
CA SER A 222 -14.29 -9.26 0.90
C SER A 222 -15.17 -9.05 -0.33
N CYS A 223 -14.99 -9.84 -1.39
CA CYS A 223 -15.77 -9.77 -2.62
C CYS A 223 -16.68 -10.99 -2.77
N VAL A 224 -17.95 -10.72 -3.10
CA VAL A 224 -18.98 -11.72 -3.40
C VAL A 224 -19.18 -11.78 -4.91
N VAL A 225 -19.29 -12.97 -5.50
CA VAL A 225 -19.77 -13.10 -6.88
C VAL A 225 -21.29 -12.96 -6.88
N ALA A 226 -21.78 -11.79 -7.30
CA ALA A 226 -23.20 -11.52 -7.41
C ALA A 226 -23.80 -12.17 -8.66
N ASP A 227 -23.11 -12.10 -9.78
CA ASP A 227 -23.50 -12.74 -11.03
C ASP A 227 -22.24 -13.17 -11.80
N ALA A 228 -22.35 -14.20 -12.63
CA ALA A 228 -21.26 -14.64 -13.48
C ALA A 228 -21.75 -15.39 -14.70
N LYS A 229 -21.04 -15.21 -15.83
CA LYS A 229 -21.29 -15.93 -17.07
C LYS A 229 -20.00 -16.23 -17.83
N ALA A 230 -19.99 -17.35 -18.55
CA ALA A 230 -18.97 -17.62 -19.54
C ALA A 230 -19.22 -16.78 -20.80
N VAL A 231 -18.14 -16.31 -21.42
CA VAL A 231 -18.17 -15.59 -22.70
C VAL A 231 -17.07 -16.15 -23.61
N GLU A 232 -17.10 -15.80 -24.89
CA GLU A 232 -16.03 -16.18 -25.80
C GLU A 232 -14.67 -15.68 -25.28
N GLY A 233 -13.72 -16.60 -25.11
CA GLY A 233 -12.37 -16.31 -24.61
C GLY A 233 -12.28 -15.88 -23.15
N GLY A 234 -13.34 -16.02 -22.33
CA GLY A 234 -13.27 -15.53 -20.95
C GLY A 234 -14.49 -15.75 -20.08
N LEU A 235 -14.53 -15.01 -18.96
CA LEU A 235 -15.63 -14.96 -18.00
C LEU A 235 -15.96 -13.51 -17.67
N ASP A 236 -17.25 -13.19 -17.53
CA ASP A 236 -17.72 -11.92 -17.00
C ASP A 236 -18.39 -12.15 -15.64
N LEU A 237 -18.02 -11.35 -14.65
CA LEU A 237 -18.55 -11.43 -13.30
C LEU A 237 -19.03 -10.04 -12.85
N LYS A 238 -20.09 -10.04 -12.05
CA LYS A 238 -20.45 -8.93 -11.18
C LYS A 238 -19.99 -9.30 -9.77
N LEU A 239 -19.10 -8.49 -9.21
CA LEU A 239 -18.65 -8.64 -7.84
C LEU A 239 -19.26 -7.56 -6.95
N VAL A 240 -19.45 -7.87 -5.67
CA VAL A 240 -19.79 -6.87 -4.65
C VAL A 240 -18.72 -6.89 -3.56
N HIS A 241 -18.03 -5.78 -3.38
CA HIS A 241 -17.10 -5.59 -2.27
C HIS A 241 -17.87 -5.10 -1.03
N ALA A 242 -17.93 -5.94 -0.01
CA ALA A 242 -18.86 -5.76 1.10
C ALA A 242 -18.60 -4.49 1.95
N ALA A 243 -17.35 -4.06 2.08
CA ALA A 243 -17.00 -2.95 2.98
C ALA A 243 -17.60 -1.58 2.60
N GLY A 244 -18.06 -1.44 1.35
CA GLY A 244 -18.81 -0.28 0.88
C GLY A 244 -19.99 -0.62 -0.03
N MET A 245 -20.38 -1.91 -0.11
CA MET A 245 -21.30 -2.43 -1.14
C MET A 245 -20.95 -1.95 -2.55
N LEU A 246 -19.65 -1.82 -2.82
CA LEU A 246 -19.16 -1.36 -4.10
C LEU A 246 -19.35 -2.49 -5.12
N THR A 247 -20.22 -2.26 -6.10
CA THR A 247 -20.40 -3.17 -7.22
C THR A 247 -19.26 -2.99 -8.23
N LEU A 248 -18.68 -4.10 -8.66
CA LEU A 248 -17.56 -4.15 -9.59
C LEU A 248 -17.93 -5.04 -10.78
N ASP A 249 -17.56 -4.61 -11.97
CA ASP A 249 -17.44 -5.44 -13.14
C ASP A 249 -16.07 -6.11 -13.14
N ALA A 250 -16.03 -7.45 -13.13
CA ALA A 250 -14.79 -8.19 -13.25
C ALA A 250 -14.79 -9.01 -14.56
N ARG A 251 -13.70 -8.91 -15.32
CA ARG A 251 -13.54 -9.58 -16.61
C ARG A 251 -12.28 -10.42 -16.59
N LEU A 252 -12.44 -11.72 -16.78
CA LEU A 252 -11.33 -12.63 -17.06
C LEU A 252 -11.24 -12.85 -18.56
N ARG A 253 -10.07 -12.67 -19.16
CA ARG A 253 -9.85 -12.89 -20.60
C ARG A 253 -8.56 -13.69 -20.84
N LEU A 254 -8.68 -14.81 -21.55
CA LEU A 254 -7.56 -15.62 -21.97
C LEU A 254 -6.80 -14.94 -23.11
N ASP A 255 -5.47 -15.03 -23.09
CA ASP A 255 -4.67 -14.73 -24.28
C ASP A 255 -4.97 -15.81 -25.34
N ALA A 256 -5.06 -15.41 -26.62
CA ALA A 256 -5.43 -16.34 -27.69
C ALA A 256 -4.39 -17.45 -27.91
N GLN A 257 -3.12 -17.21 -27.59
CA GLN A 257 -2.01 -18.11 -27.92
C GLN A 257 -1.13 -18.45 -26.72
N ARG A 258 -1.02 -17.57 -25.74
CA ARG A 258 -0.13 -17.74 -24.58
C ARG A 258 -0.83 -18.44 -23.41
N PRO A 259 -0.07 -19.11 -22.53
CA PRO A 259 -0.57 -19.65 -21.27
C PRO A 259 -0.81 -18.52 -20.26
N GLU A 260 -1.71 -17.60 -20.59
CA GLU A 260 -1.96 -16.36 -19.86
C GLU A 260 -3.43 -15.98 -19.86
N PHE A 261 -3.83 -15.24 -18.83
CA PHE A 261 -5.09 -14.50 -18.83
C PHE A 261 -4.95 -13.20 -18.06
N THR A 262 -5.81 -12.24 -18.38
CA THR A 262 -6.00 -11.02 -17.58
C THR A 262 -7.22 -11.15 -16.69
N VAL A 263 -7.18 -10.45 -15.57
CA VAL A 263 -8.32 -10.11 -14.74
C VAL A 263 -8.37 -8.58 -14.65
N GLU A 264 -9.45 -8.00 -15.16
CA GLU A 264 -9.75 -6.58 -15.06
C GLU A 264 -10.89 -6.37 -14.06
N LEU A 265 -10.75 -5.39 -13.17
CA LEU A 265 -11.82 -4.88 -12.32
C LEU A 265 -12.16 -3.45 -12.75
N ALA A 266 -13.43 -3.16 -12.92
CA ALA A 266 -13.96 -1.82 -13.12
C ALA A 266 -15.06 -1.54 -12.10
N GLY A 267 -15.05 -0.32 -11.55
CA GLY A 267 -16.00 0.09 -10.51
C GLY A 267 -16.17 1.60 -10.52
N LYS A 268 -17.26 2.08 -9.92
CA LYS A 268 -17.52 3.52 -9.75
C LYS A 268 -17.98 3.77 -8.32
N GLY A 269 -17.47 4.84 -7.72
CA GLY A 269 -17.89 5.29 -6.39
C GLY A 269 -16.77 5.25 -5.38
N GLU A 270 -17.18 5.39 -4.12
CA GLU A 270 -16.29 5.36 -2.97
C GLU A 270 -15.75 3.95 -2.75
N MET A 271 -14.49 3.88 -2.35
CA MET A 271 -13.80 2.65 -2.02
C MET A 271 -13.21 2.85 -0.63
N PRO A 272 -13.99 2.55 0.43
CA PRO A 272 -13.58 2.86 1.80
C PRO A 272 -12.42 1.98 2.27
N ASP A 273 -12.24 0.81 1.66
CA ASP A 273 -11.21 -0.17 2.01
C ASP A 273 -10.50 -0.73 0.78
N THR A 274 -9.37 -1.40 1.03
CA THR A 274 -8.60 -2.14 0.02
C THR A 274 -9.34 -3.40 -0.43
N ILE A 275 -9.39 -3.64 -1.74
CA ILE A 275 -9.94 -4.88 -2.32
C ILE A 275 -8.82 -5.91 -2.47
N ALA A 276 -8.96 -7.08 -1.85
CA ALA A 276 -8.06 -8.21 -2.03
C ALA A 276 -8.65 -9.20 -3.05
N PHE A 277 -8.30 -9.02 -4.33
CA PHE A 277 -8.81 -9.84 -5.43
C PHE A 277 -7.86 -9.81 -6.64
N PRO A 278 -7.66 -10.91 -7.38
CA PRO A 278 -8.11 -12.27 -7.10
C PRO A 278 -7.51 -12.89 -5.83
N ALA A 279 -8.00 -14.05 -5.43
CA ALA A 279 -7.39 -14.82 -4.34
C ALA A 279 -5.97 -15.28 -4.73
N PRO A 280 -5.05 -15.47 -3.75
CA PRO A 280 -3.71 -15.98 -4.03
C PRO A 280 -3.74 -17.42 -4.53
N PHE A 281 -2.84 -17.76 -5.46
CA PHE A 281 -2.51 -19.15 -5.76
C PHE A 281 -1.78 -19.78 -4.59
N VAL A 282 -2.15 -21.01 -4.22
CA VAL A 282 -1.48 -21.75 -3.15
C VAL A 282 -0.09 -22.18 -3.59
N THR A 283 0.86 -22.13 -2.67
CA THR A 283 2.23 -22.60 -2.88
C THR A 283 2.43 -23.99 -2.27
N GLY A 284 3.53 -24.64 -2.62
CA GLY A 284 3.91 -25.96 -2.11
C GLY A 284 5.32 -25.94 -1.51
N LYS A 285 5.62 -26.90 -0.62
CA LYS A 285 6.98 -27.09 -0.09
C LYS A 285 8.00 -27.22 -1.23
N GLY A 286 9.18 -26.65 -1.06
CA GLY A 286 10.23 -26.61 -2.09
C GLY A 286 10.02 -25.54 -3.17
N THR A 287 8.96 -24.73 -3.09
CA THR A 287 8.82 -23.52 -3.93
C THR A 287 9.40 -22.30 -3.25
N PHE A 288 9.72 -21.28 -4.04
CA PHE A 288 10.10 -19.96 -3.56
C PHE A 288 9.29 -18.87 -4.25
N LEU A 289 8.98 -17.81 -3.49
CA LEU A 289 8.44 -16.58 -4.01
C LEU A 289 9.55 -15.80 -4.72
N VAL A 290 9.20 -15.06 -5.76
CA VAL A 290 10.09 -14.17 -6.51
C VAL A 290 9.48 -12.78 -6.48
N LEU A 291 10.16 -11.85 -5.83
CA LEU A 291 9.69 -10.48 -5.64
C LEU A 291 10.78 -9.48 -6.07
N PRO A 292 10.50 -8.56 -7.00
CA PRO A 292 11.42 -7.50 -7.41
C PRO A 292 11.50 -6.37 -6.35
N VAL A 293 11.80 -6.72 -5.10
CA VAL A 293 12.13 -5.76 -4.03
C VAL A 293 13.57 -5.33 -4.23
N ASN A 294 13.79 -4.04 -4.50
CA ASN A 294 15.10 -3.56 -4.95
C ASN A 294 15.57 -4.37 -6.19
N GLU A 295 16.78 -4.94 -6.17
CA GLU A 295 17.28 -5.81 -7.26
C GLU A 295 16.46 -7.09 -7.45
N GLY A 296 15.88 -7.62 -6.36
CA GLY A 296 15.09 -8.84 -6.35
C GLY A 296 15.47 -9.77 -5.21
N ILE A 297 14.45 -10.40 -4.61
CA ILE A 297 14.60 -11.34 -3.49
C ILE A 297 13.76 -12.59 -3.78
N SER A 298 14.33 -13.75 -3.45
CA SER A 298 13.59 -15.01 -3.41
C SER A 298 13.38 -15.47 -1.98
N TYR A 299 12.15 -15.89 -1.66
CA TYR A 299 11.79 -16.34 -0.31
C TYR A 299 11.28 -17.78 -0.34
N PRO A 300 11.93 -18.72 0.37
CA PRO A 300 11.37 -20.07 0.54
C PRO A 300 10.01 -19.98 1.22
N VAL A 301 8.99 -20.65 0.67
CA VAL A 301 7.61 -20.47 1.17
C VAL A 301 7.38 -21.09 2.54
N ASP A 302 8.23 -22.06 2.91
CA ASP A 302 8.16 -22.85 4.14
C ASP A 302 9.12 -22.38 5.24
N ASP A 303 9.93 -21.33 5.01
CA ASP A 303 10.80 -20.76 6.04
C ASP A 303 9.94 -20.13 7.15
N PRO A 304 9.91 -20.67 8.38
CA PRO A 304 9.03 -20.20 9.46
C PRO A 304 9.48 -18.86 10.07
N THR A 305 10.72 -18.41 9.81
CA THR A 305 11.27 -17.17 10.38
C THR A 305 10.74 -15.92 9.67
N LEU A 306 10.27 -16.09 8.43
CA LEU A 306 9.68 -15.01 7.65
C LEU A 306 8.29 -14.66 8.19
N ARG A 307 8.13 -13.41 8.62
CA ARG A 307 6.83 -12.85 9.01
C ARG A 307 6.02 -12.48 7.76
N PRO A 308 4.69 -12.35 7.85
CA PRO A 308 3.90 -11.79 6.77
C PRO A 308 4.45 -10.44 6.32
N MET A 309 4.56 -10.25 5.00
CA MET A 309 5.12 -9.04 4.38
C MET A 309 4.03 -8.31 3.58
N HIS A 310 4.26 -7.03 3.30
CA HIS A 310 3.39 -6.21 2.48
C HIS A 310 4.22 -5.20 1.69
N TYR A 311 4.07 -5.19 0.38
CA TYR A 311 4.80 -4.31 -0.53
C TYR A 311 3.82 -3.55 -1.42
N TYR A 312 3.94 -2.22 -1.46
CA TYR A 312 3.27 -1.42 -2.48
C TYR A 312 4.00 -1.51 -3.82
N LEU A 313 3.33 -1.20 -4.92
CA LEU A 313 3.90 -1.25 -6.28
C LEU A 313 4.17 0.13 -6.90
N TYR A 314 3.99 1.20 -6.11
CA TYR A 314 4.11 2.59 -6.54
C TYR A 314 5.36 3.29 -5.99
N GLY A 315 6.55 2.69 -6.05
CA GLY A 315 7.82 3.32 -5.63
C GLY A 315 8.94 2.32 -5.27
N GLY A 316 10.20 2.76 -5.35
CA GLY A 316 11.38 1.88 -5.32
C GLY A 316 11.71 1.23 -3.98
N HIS A 317 11.15 1.70 -2.87
CA HIS A 317 11.20 0.97 -1.58
C HIS A 317 10.04 -0.02 -1.40
N GLY A 318 9.21 -0.20 -2.42
CA GLY A 318 8.24 -1.29 -2.56
C GLY A 318 8.75 -2.35 -3.55
N LEU A 319 7.90 -2.78 -4.47
CA LEU A 319 8.33 -3.54 -5.65
C LEU A 319 8.81 -2.57 -6.74
N CYS A 320 10.07 -2.69 -7.16
CA CYS A 320 10.69 -1.85 -8.20
C CYS A 320 10.18 -2.16 -9.61
N MET A 321 9.51 -3.30 -9.79
CA MET A 321 8.80 -3.68 -11.00
C MET A 321 7.42 -4.24 -10.60
N PRO A 322 6.35 -3.94 -11.35
CA PRO A 322 4.98 -4.32 -11.01
C PRO A 322 4.69 -5.78 -11.38
N TRP A 323 5.47 -6.72 -10.86
CA TRP A 323 5.22 -8.15 -11.00
C TRP A 323 5.73 -8.94 -9.80
N TRP A 324 5.24 -10.16 -9.65
CA TRP A 324 5.73 -11.14 -8.69
C TRP A 324 5.45 -12.56 -9.19
N GLY A 325 6.01 -13.57 -8.55
CA GLY A 325 5.73 -14.96 -8.90
C GLY A 325 6.11 -15.97 -7.84
N ALA A 326 5.77 -17.24 -8.09
CA ALA A 326 6.19 -18.38 -7.30
C ALA A 326 6.62 -19.52 -8.23
N THR A 327 7.70 -20.21 -7.88
CA THR A 327 8.29 -21.27 -8.72
C THR A 327 8.97 -22.35 -7.89
N ASP A 328 9.03 -23.57 -8.42
CA ASP A 328 9.82 -24.70 -7.89
C ASP A 328 11.26 -24.70 -8.44
N GLY A 329 11.67 -23.65 -9.16
CA GLY A 329 12.94 -23.56 -9.89
C GLY A 329 12.80 -23.88 -11.38
N ASP A 330 11.73 -24.54 -11.80
CA ASP A 330 11.45 -24.84 -13.20
C ASP A 330 10.08 -24.30 -13.64
N ARG A 331 8.99 -24.81 -13.05
CA ARG A 331 7.62 -24.36 -13.31
C ARG A 331 7.27 -23.19 -12.40
N GLY A 332 6.29 -22.39 -12.80
CA GLY A 332 5.85 -21.28 -11.96
C GLY A 332 4.61 -20.55 -12.44
N VAL A 333 4.09 -19.72 -11.55
CA VAL A 333 3.04 -18.75 -11.84
C VAL A 333 3.55 -17.35 -11.53
N MET A 334 3.28 -16.41 -12.43
CA MET A 334 3.66 -15.01 -12.31
C MET A 334 2.42 -14.14 -12.45
N ALA A 335 2.38 -13.04 -11.70
CA ALA A 335 1.45 -11.95 -11.92
C ALA A 335 2.20 -10.71 -12.42
N ILE A 336 1.73 -10.09 -13.50
CA ILE A 336 2.11 -8.75 -13.95
C ILE A 336 0.93 -7.82 -13.64
N VAL A 337 1.17 -6.77 -12.85
CA VAL A 337 0.14 -5.78 -12.50
C VAL A 337 0.22 -4.63 -13.51
N GLU A 338 -0.67 -4.64 -14.49
CA GLU A 338 -0.64 -3.66 -15.60
C GLU A 338 -1.08 -2.26 -15.15
N THR A 339 -1.84 -2.15 -14.05
CA THR A 339 -2.26 -0.87 -13.45
C THR A 339 -1.79 -0.78 -11.98
N ALA A 340 -0.49 -0.60 -11.79
CA ALA A 340 0.18 -0.75 -10.50
C ALA A 340 0.07 0.43 -9.53
N ASP A 341 -0.36 1.60 -10.01
CA ASP A 341 -0.21 2.87 -9.28
C ASP A 341 -1.02 2.96 -7.98
N ASP A 342 -2.06 2.13 -7.81
CA ASP A 342 -2.77 1.94 -6.54
C ASP A 342 -2.87 0.44 -6.20
N ALA A 343 -1.77 -0.29 -6.37
CA ALA A 343 -1.70 -1.71 -6.07
C ALA A 343 -0.64 -2.03 -4.99
N ALA A 344 -0.86 -3.14 -4.30
CA ALA A 344 0.07 -3.74 -3.37
C ALA A 344 -0.01 -5.27 -3.47
N VAL A 345 0.99 -5.96 -2.90
CA VAL A 345 0.98 -7.40 -2.67
C VAL A 345 1.18 -7.68 -1.20
N ARG A 346 0.30 -8.50 -0.63
CA ARG A 346 0.46 -9.08 0.69
C ARG A 346 1.04 -10.47 0.57
N VAL A 347 1.87 -10.85 1.54
CA VAL A 347 2.49 -12.18 1.61
C VAL A 347 1.94 -12.95 2.82
N PRO A 348 0.67 -13.41 2.78
CA PRO A 348 0.09 -14.19 3.88
C PRO A 348 0.67 -15.61 3.94
N ARG A 349 0.42 -16.30 5.06
CA ARG A 349 0.56 -17.76 5.14
C ARG A 349 -0.79 -18.44 4.98
N LEU A 350 -0.87 -19.41 4.08
CA LEU A 350 -1.97 -20.35 3.95
C LEU A 350 -1.43 -21.74 4.25
N ASP A 351 -2.03 -22.44 5.21
CA ASP A 351 -1.54 -23.73 5.73
C ASP A 351 -0.04 -23.71 6.10
N GLY A 352 0.41 -22.60 6.68
CA GLY A 352 1.81 -22.41 7.07
C GLY A 352 2.75 -22.02 5.94
N LEU A 353 2.32 -21.95 4.68
CA LEU A 353 3.16 -21.60 3.52
C LEU A 353 2.89 -20.19 3.01
N LEU A 354 3.95 -19.44 2.68
CA LEU A 354 3.83 -18.09 2.12
C LEU A 354 3.17 -18.12 0.74
N CYS A 355 2.21 -17.24 0.51
CA CYS A 355 1.51 -17.05 -0.77
C CYS A 355 1.56 -15.57 -1.18
N LEU A 356 1.20 -15.24 -2.42
CA LEU A 356 1.20 -13.85 -2.94
C LEU A 356 -0.22 -13.40 -3.28
N ALA A 357 -0.74 -12.45 -2.51
CA ALA A 357 -2.12 -11.97 -2.62
C ALA A 357 -2.17 -10.51 -3.12
N PRO A 358 -2.77 -10.22 -4.29
CA PRO A 358 -2.93 -8.86 -4.78
C PRO A 358 -3.87 -8.05 -3.89
N GLN A 359 -3.60 -6.75 -3.82
CA GLN A 359 -4.43 -5.76 -3.13
C GLN A 359 -4.56 -4.50 -4.00
N TRP A 360 -5.79 -4.02 -4.15
CA TRP A 360 -6.10 -2.76 -4.83
C TRP A 360 -6.48 -1.72 -3.79
N GLN A 361 -5.77 -0.61 -3.80
CA GLN A 361 -5.98 0.49 -2.88
C GLN A 361 -6.90 1.54 -3.51
N PRO A 362 -7.65 2.30 -2.69
CA PRO A 362 -8.41 3.42 -3.20
C PRO A 362 -7.51 4.51 -3.78
N GLN A 363 -7.97 5.11 -4.87
CA GLN A 363 -7.42 6.34 -5.42
C GLN A 363 -8.27 7.50 -4.93
N LYS A 364 -7.70 8.31 -4.04
CA LYS A 364 -8.36 9.43 -3.38
C LYS A 364 -9.71 9.08 -2.73
N GLY A 365 -9.77 7.93 -2.07
CA GLY A 365 -10.99 7.39 -1.44
C GLY A 365 -12.01 6.78 -2.41
N ARG A 366 -11.69 6.69 -3.71
CA ARG A 366 -12.57 6.16 -4.76
C ARG A 366 -11.94 4.95 -5.44
N PHE A 367 -12.74 4.20 -6.19
CA PHE A 367 -12.23 3.05 -6.96
C PHE A 367 -11.13 3.45 -7.95
N GLY A 368 -11.28 4.61 -8.61
CA GLY A 368 -10.30 5.12 -9.58
C GLY A 368 -10.43 4.46 -10.96
N PRO A 369 -9.33 4.35 -11.73
CA PRO A 369 -9.33 3.68 -13.03
C PRO A 369 -9.49 2.16 -12.89
N ALA A 370 -9.76 1.48 -14.01
CA ALA A 370 -9.78 0.02 -14.06
C ALA A 370 -8.48 -0.59 -13.53
N ARG A 371 -8.60 -1.73 -12.85
CA ARG A 371 -7.50 -2.46 -12.21
C ARG A 371 -7.22 -3.74 -12.98
N VAL A 372 -6.03 -3.89 -13.54
CA VAL A 372 -5.68 -5.00 -14.44
C VAL A 372 -4.46 -5.75 -13.91
N ILE A 373 -4.62 -7.06 -13.77
CA ILE A 373 -3.56 -8.01 -13.43
C ILE A 373 -3.56 -9.15 -14.45
N ARG A 374 -2.38 -9.54 -14.89
CA ARG A 374 -2.16 -10.64 -15.84
C ARG A 374 -1.46 -11.79 -15.14
N TYR A 375 -2.00 -12.99 -15.26
CA TYR A 375 -1.33 -14.21 -14.82
C TYR A 375 -0.67 -14.91 -16.01
N ALA A 376 0.56 -15.36 -15.81
CA ALA A 376 1.34 -16.14 -16.77
C ALA A 376 1.87 -17.41 -16.13
N PHE A 377 1.71 -18.54 -16.83
CA PHE A 377 2.07 -19.87 -16.34
C PHE A 377 3.24 -20.45 -17.12
N PHE A 378 4.26 -20.88 -16.37
CA PHE A 378 5.52 -21.38 -16.89
C PHE A 378 5.62 -22.87 -16.64
N ASP A 379 5.87 -23.61 -17.72
CA ASP A 379 6.17 -25.04 -17.71
C ASP A 379 7.66 -25.32 -17.51
N LYS A 380 8.53 -24.32 -17.68
CA LYS A 380 9.97 -24.39 -17.43
C LYS A 380 10.67 -23.03 -17.28
N GLY A 381 11.90 -23.05 -16.76
CA GLY A 381 12.85 -21.92 -16.76
C GLY A 381 12.78 -20.97 -15.57
N GLY A 382 11.92 -21.25 -14.58
CA GLY A 382 11.89 -20.59 -13.27
C GLY A 382 11.83 -19.06 -13.32
N TYR A 383 12.49 -18.42 -12.36
CA TYR A 383 12.47 -16.95 -12.24
C TYR A 383 13.09 -16.22 -13.44
N VAL A 384 14.02 -16.86 -14.17
CA VAL A 384 14.63 -16.26 -15.38
C VAL A 384 13.60 -16.13 -16.49
N ALA A 385 12.74 -17.14 -16.68
CA ALA A 385 11.64 -17.06 -17.63
C ALA A 385 10.64 -15.95 -17.25
N MET A 386 10.33 -15.79 -15.96
CA MET A 386 9.48 -14.71 -15.45
C MET A 386 10.07 -13.33 -15.73
N ALA A 387 11.35 -13.12 -15.42
CA ALA A 387 12.06 -11.86 -15.69
C ALA A 387 12.08 -11.53 -17.20
N LYS A 388 12.33 -12.53 -18.06
CA LYS A 388 12.26 -12.37 -19.53
C LYS A 388 10.84 -12.04 -20.01
N ARG A 389 9.81 -12.64 -19.41
CA ARG A 389 8.42 -12.33 -19.75
C ARG A 389 8.03 -10.91 -19.37
N TYR A 390 8.46 -10.44 -18.20
CA TYR A 390 8.28 -9.04 -17.81
C TYR A 390 9.07 -8.10 -18.72
N ARG A 391 10.33 -8.43 -19.08
CA ARG A 391 11.10 -7.64 -20.05
C ARG A 391 10.38 -7.49 -21.39
N ALA A 392 9.74 -8.55 -21.88
CA ALA A 392 8.92 -8.48 -23.09
C ALA A 392 7.69 -7.56 -22.92
N HIS A 393 7.04 -7.60 -21.76
CA HIS A 393 5.98 -6.65 -21.41
C HIS A 393 6.50 -5.20 -21.39
N ALA A 394 7.59 -4.93 -20.67
CA ALA A 394 8.22 -3.60 -20.60
C ALA A 394 8.62 -3.06 -21.98
N LYS A 395 9.05 -3.94 -22.90
CA LYS A 395 9.29 -3.54 -24.30
C LYS A 395 7.99 -3.16 -25.00
N ALA A 396 6.95 -3.99 -24.88
CA ALA A 396 5.66 -3.75 -25.52
C ALA A 396 4.95 -2.48 -25.00
N THR A 397 5.19 -2.11 -23.74
CA THR A 397 4.61 -0.91 -23.10
C THR A 397 5.52 0.33 -23.16
N GLY A 398 6.66 0.25 -23.86
CA GLY A 398 7.56 1.40 -24.07
C GLY A 398 8.43 1.78 -22.86
N LEU A 399 8.50 0.95 -21.84
CA LEU A 399 9.36 1.16 -20.66
C LEU A 399 10.83 0.78 -20.91
N LEU A 400 11.09 -0.14 -21.84
CA LEU A 400 12.46 -0.58 -22.13
C LEU A 400 13.19 0.45 -23.01
N LYS A 401 14.15 1.17 -22.41
CA LYS A 401 15.16 1.97 -23.12
C LYS A 401 16.56 1.56 -22.68
N THR A 402 17.37 1.10 -23.62
CA THR A 402 18.72 0.60 -23.39
C THR A 402 19.72 1.73 -23.14
N LEU A 403 20.84 1.40 -22.48
CA LEU A 403 21.97 2.32 -22.35
C LEU A 403 22.58 2.69 -23.72
N ALA A 404 22.50 1.80 -24.72
CA ALA A 404 22.97 2.09 -26.07
C ALA A 404 22.14 3.20 -26.73
N GLU A 405 20.81 3.12 -26.65
CA GLU A 405 19.91 4.17 -27.15
C GLU A 405 20.12 5.49 -26.39
N LYS A 406 20.29 5.44 -25.06
CA LYS A 406 20.57 6.65 -24.27
C LYS A 406 21.92 7.29 -24.62
N ARG A 407 22.94 6.48 -24.92
CA ARG A 407 24.26 6.97 -25.35
C ARG A 407 24.23 7.71 -26.68
N GLN A 408 23.33 7.32 -27.58
CA GLN A 408 23.13 8.06 -28.84
C GLN A 408 22.57 9.46 -28.59
N ALA A 409 21.71 9.63 -27.59
CA ALA A 409 21.16 10.92 -27.21
C ALA A 409 22.12 11.76 -26.36
N ASN A 410 22.92 11.12 -25.49
CA ASN A 410 23.90 11.78 -24.63
C ASN A 410 25.22 10.98 -24.60
N PRO A 411 26.26 11.43 -25.32
CA PRO A 411 27.55 10.74 -25.35
C PRO A 411 28.24 10.64 -23.98
N HIS A 412 27.93 11.52 -23.01
CA HIS A 412 28.50 11.44 -21.66
C HIS A 412 28.06 10.19 -20.90
N VAL A 413 27.01 9.50 -21.34
CA VAL A 413 26.62 8.18 -20.82
C VAL A 413 27.75 7.16 -20.98
N ASP A 414 28.64 7.34 -21.96
CA ASP A 414 29.81 6.46 -22.08
C ASP A 414 30.70 6.55 -20.84
N LEU A 415 30.91 7.75 -20.27
CA LEU A 415 31.76 7.97 -19.10
C LEU A 415 31.28 7.21 -17.85
N LEU A 416 30.00 6.83 -17.80
CA LEU A 416 29.40 6.06 -16.71
C LEU A 416 29.78 4.56 -16.77
N VAL A 417 29.95 4.00 -17.97
CA VAL A 417 30.19 2.56 -18.13
C VAL A 417 31.56 2.20 -17.58
N GLY A 418 31.59 1.36 -16.54
CA GLY A 418 32.81 0.95 -15.83
C GLY A 418 33.32 1.98 -14.82
N ALA A 419 32.58 3.06 -14.56
CA ALA A 419 32.98 4.07 -13.59
C ALA A 419 32.74 3.62 -12.14
N VAL A 420 33.65 3.98 -11.24
CA VAL A 420 33.38 3.96 -9.79
C VAL A 420 32.57 5.20 -9.40
N ASN A 421 31.53 5.03 -8.58
CA ASN A 421 30.76 6.14 -8.02
C ASN A 421 31.42 6.61 -6.72
N VAL A 422 31.95 7.84 -6.70
CA VAL A 422 32.73 8.39 -5.58
C VAL A 422 31.96 9.51 -4.89
N TRP A 423 31.62 9.28 -3.63
CA TRP A 423 31.13 10.28 -2.70
C TRP A 423 32.25 10.71 -1.75
N CYS A 424 32.84 11.86 -2.01
CA CYS A 424 33.95 12.40 -1.24
C CYS A 424 33.72 13.88 -0.90
N TRP A 425 33.95 14.24 0.36
CA TRP A 425 33.77 15.60 0.89
C TRP A 425 35.09 16.36 1.07
N GLU A 426 36.22 15.73 0.74
CA GLU A 426 37.53 16.38 0.77
C GLU A 426 37.60 17.55 -0.22
N ARG A 427 38.55 18.46 0.03
CA ARG A 427 38.88 19.55 -0.91
C ARG A 427 39.74 19.03 -2.07
N ASP A 428 39.81 19.80 -3.15
CA ASP A 428 40.62 19.51 -4.33
C ASP A 428 40.28 18.15 -4.97
N ALA A 429 39.06 18.04 -5.51
CA ALA A 429 38.62 16.84 -6.21
C ALA A 429 39.52 16.44 -7.40
N PRO A 430 40.07 17.39 -8.21
CA PRO A 430 40.98 17.05 -9.29
C PRO A 430 42.24 16.30 -8.84
N LYS A 431 42.82 16.65 -7.67
CA LYS A 431 43.95 15.91 -7.11
C LYS A 431 43.57 14.46 -6.82
N TRP A 432 42.47 14.22 -6.11
CA TRP A 432 42.01 12.87 -5.76
C TRP A 432 41.69 12.04 -7.01
N CYS A 433 41.08 12.64 -8.03
CA CYS A 433 40.81 11.95 -9.28
C CYS A 433 42.09 11.56 -10.03
N ARG A 434 43.11 12.44 -10.06
CA ARG A 434 44.42 12.11 -10.65
C ARG A 434 45.09 10.95 -9.90
N GLU A 435 45.05 10.97 -8.57
CA GLU A 435 45.62 9.90 -7.75
C GLU A 435 44.91 8.56 -8.00
N MET A 436 43.57 8.55 -8.00
CA MET A 436 42.78 7.38 -8.35
C MET A 436 43.14 6.84 -9.75
N GLN A 437 43.29 7.72 -10.75
CA GLN A 437 43.68 7.34 -12.10
C GLN A 437 45.10 6.76 -12.17
N GLN A 438 46.06 7.33 -11.43
CA GLN A 438 47.43 6.78 -11.31
C GLN A 438 47.46 5.39 -10.68
N LEU A 439 46.49 5.10 -9.80
CA LEU A 439 46.30 3.78 -9.18
C LEU A 439 45.48 2.81 -10.05
N GLY A 440 45.12 3.20 -11.28
CA GLY A 440 44.44 2.34 -12.25
C GLY A 440 42.92 2.51 -12.33
N ILE A 441 42.31 3.43 -11.56
CA ILE A 441 40.88 3.75 -11.66
C ILE A 441 40.66 4.73 -12.81
N GLY A 442 40.51 4.20 -14.03
CA GLY A 442 40.42 5.01 -15.24
C GLY A 442 39.09 5.74 -15.46
N ARG A 443 37.98 5.29 -14.86
CA ARG A 443 36.64 5.88 -15.03
C ARG A 443 36.02 6.20 -13.68
N ILE A 444 35.57 7.45 -13.52
CA ILE A 444 35.10 7.98 -12.23
C ILE A 444 33.82 8.79 -12.47
N LEU A 445 32.80 8.49 -11.66
CA LEU A 445 31.65 9.36 -11.42
C LEU A 445 31.91 10.08 -10.09
N TRP A 446 32.14 11.39 -10.15
CA TRP A 446 32.34 12.21 -8.96
C TRP A 446 31.00 12.80 -8.51
N SER A 447 30.42 12.28 -7.43
CA SER A 447 29.03 12.58 -7.03
C SER A 447 28.86 13.77 -6.10
N ASN A 448 29.94 14.48 -5.76
CA ASN A 448 29.92 15.62 -4.86
C ASN A 448 30.04 16.97 -5.58
N ARG A 449 29.23 17.95 -5.16
CA ARG A 449 29.24 19.33 -5.69
C ARG A 449 30.64 19.96 -5.57
N ARG A 450 31.15 20.58 -6.64
CA ARG A 450 32.45 21.30 -6.67
C ARG A 450 32.35 22.73 -7.24
N PRO A 451 33.34 23.60 -6.95
CA PRO A 451 33.47 24.91 -7.60
C PRO A 451 33.67 24.81 -9.13
N PRO A 452 33.35 25.87 -9.90
CA PRO A 452 33.44 25.88 -11.36
C PRO A 452 34.78 25.43 -11.98
N ASP A 453 35.89 25.88 -11.41
CA ASP A 453 37.25 25.58 -11.86
C ASP A 453 37.62 24.11 -11.63
N GLU A 454 37.28 23.56 -10.46
CA GLU A 454 37.43 22.13 -10.19
C GLU A 454 36.58 21.27 -11.14
N LEU A 455 35.32 21.67 -11.42
CA LEU A 455 34.46 20.93 -12.35
C LEU A 455 35.04 20.90 -13.77
N LYS A 456 35.60 22.01 -14.24
CA LYS A 456 36.29 22.06 -15.53
C LYS A 456 37.48 21.10 -15.53
N ALA A 457 38.32 21.14 -14.50
CA ALA A 457 39.47 20.25 -14.38
C ALA A 457 39.06 18.76 -14.33
N LEU A 458 37.99 18.42 -13.60
CA LEU A 458 37.44 17.06 -13.60
C LEU A 458 36.97 16.63 -14.99
N ASN A 459 36.25 17.50 -15.70
CA ASN A 459 35.78 17.22 -17.04
C ASN A 459 36.93 17.02 -18.05
N ASP A 460 38.01 17.80 -17.92
CA ASP A 460 39.23 17.70 -18.74
C ASP A 460 39.99 16.39 -18.47
N LEU A 461 39.90 15.85 -17.25
CA LEU A 461 40.42 14.52 -16.87
C LEU A 461 39.54 13.35 -17.35
N GLY A 462 38.43 13.62 -18.04
CA GLY A 462 37.46 12.60 -18.45
C GLY A 462 36.59 12.06 -17.31
N VAL A 463 36.54 12.74 -16.16
CA VAL A 463 35.67 12.37 -15.04
C VAL A 463 34.23 12.80 -15.34
N LEU A 464 33.26 11.96 -14.98
CA LEU A 464 31.85 12.31 -15.03
C LEU A 464 31.50 13.14 -13.78
N SER A 465 31.51 14.46 -13.92
CA SER A 465 31.20 15.39 -12.82
C SER A 465 29.70 15.44 -12.52
N SER A 466 29.33 15.19 -11.27
CA SER A 466 27.95 15.16 -10.77
C SER A 466 27.79 15.96 -9.48
N ARG A 467 26.54 16.08 -9.03
CA ARG A 467 26.18 16.55 -7.69
C ARG A 467 24.85 15.93 -7.23
N TYR A 468 24.69 15.82 -5.92
CA TYR A 468 23.41 15.60 -5.24
C TYR A 468 22.44 16.76 -5.48
N ASP A 469 21.16 16.48 -5.70
CA ASP A 469 20.06 17.45 -5.73
C ASP A 469 18.78 16.77 -5.21
N ILE A 470 17.84 17.53 -4.65
CA ILE A 470 16.60 17.00 -4.08
C ILE A 470 15.44 17.97 -4.28
N TYR A 471 14.29 17.42 -4.67
CA TYR A 471 13.05 18.18 -4.86
C TYR A 471 11.90 17.64 -4.02
N GLN A 472 12.12 16.62 -3.18
CA GLN A 472 11.08 16.11 -2.29
C GLN A 472 11.06 16.86 -0.95
N ASP A 473 12.18 16.87 -0.22
CA ASP A 473 12.23 17.46 1.12
C ASP A 473 12.42 18.99 1.06
N SER A 474 11.52 19.68 1.75
CA SER A 474 11.49 21.14 1.86
C SER A 474 11.36 21.56 3.32
N MET A 475 12.44 22.11 3.89
CA MET A 475 12.43 22.62 5.25
C MET A 475 11.74 23.98 5.33
N ASP A 476 10.83 24.15 6.29
CA ASP A 476 10.14 25.43 6.54
C ASP A 476 11.19 26.48 6.98
N PRO A 477 11.29 27.63 6.28
CA PRO A 477 12.23 28.69 6.63
C PRO A 477 12.17 29.15 8.08
N LYS A 478 11.01 29.06 8.75
CA LYS A 478 10.88 29.44 10.16
C LYS A 478 11.79 28.63 11.10
N PHE A 479 12.19 27.42 10.68
CA PHE A 479 13.06 26.57 11.48
C PHE A 479 14.55 26.82 11.25
N PHE A 480 14.95 27.57 10.21
CA PHE A 480 16.37 27.81 9.91
C PHE A 480 17.22 28.29 11.10
N PRO A 481 16.76 29.21 11.97
CA PRO A 481 17.54 29.64 13.13
C PRO A 481 17.90 28.50 14.10
N ARG A 482 17.07 27.44 14.13
CA ARG A 482 17.21 26.28 15.01
C ARG A 482 18.11 25.18 14.45
N LEU A 483 18.44 25.21 13.15
CA LEU A 483 19.19 24.14 12.49
C LEU A 483 20.70 24.31 12.66
N ARG A 484 21.42 23.18 12.72
CA ARG A 484 22.89 23.15 12.76
C ARG A 484 23.52 23.57 11.43
N GLY A 485 22.82 23.30 10.32
CA GLY A 485 23.20 23.70 8.97
C GLY A 485 21.98 23.72 8.06
N LYS A 486 21.99 24.62 7.08
CA LYS A 486 20.97 24.68 6.02
C LYS A 486 21.44 23.83 4.84
N HIS A 487 20.63 22.87 4.41
CA HIS A 487 20.89 22.18 3.16
C HIS A 487 20.59 23.12 2.00
N GLY A 488 21.58 23.37 1.13
CA GLY A 488 21.46 24.32 0.02
C GLY A 488 20.44 23.90 -1.04
N ASP A 489 20.08 22.61 -1.06
CA ASP A 489 19.22 22.06 -2.11
C ASP A 489 17.73 22.07 -1.78
N TRP A 490 17.34 22.30 -0.52
CA TRP A 490 15.93 22.39 -0.16
C TRP A 490 15.20 23.48 -0.93
N THR A 491 14.06 23.13 -1.51
CA THR A 491 13.11 24.04 -2.17
C THR A 491 12.23 24.75 -1.13
N SER A 492 12.85 25.38 -0.13
CA SER A 492 12.16 25.96 1.03
C SER A 492 11.18 27.08 0.68
N GLU A 493 11.34 27.73 -0.47
CA GLU A 493 10.38 28.70 -1.00
C GLU A 493 9.01 28.07 -1.34
N ALA A 494 8.91 26.74 -1.41
CA ALA A 494 7.63 26.03 -1.52
C ALA A 494 6.65 26.32 -0.38
N TRP A 495 7.16 26.66 0.81
CA TRP A 495 6.31 27.04 1.94
C TRP A 495 5.61 28.38 1.73
N ALA A 496 6.32 29.36 1.15
CA ALA A 496 5.75 30.66 0.82
C ALA A 496 4.79 30.57 -0.39
N ASN A 497 5.07 29.66 -1.32
CA ASN A 497 4.27 29.47 -2.53
C ASN A 497 3.05 28.55 -2.33
N ASP A 498 2.86 27.98 -1.12
CA ASP A 498 1.76 27.06 -0.84
C ASP A 498 1.82 25.78 -1.71
N HIS A 499 3.04 25.26 -1.95
CA HIS A 499 3.32 24.11 -2.81
C HIS A 499 3.58 22.80 -2.03
N ILE A 500 3.43 22.82 -0.70
CA ILE A 500 3.63 21.64 0.15
C ILE A 500 2.47 20.66 -0.01
N MET A 501 2.78 19.38 -0.17
CA MET A 501 1.81 18.30 -0.34
C MET A 501 0.95 18.14 0.91
N HIS A 502 -0.36 17.94 0.75
CA HIS A 502 -1.29 17.66 1.84
C HIS A 502 -1.86 16.24 1.75
N ASP A 503 -2.04 15.59 2.89
CA ASP A 503 -2.71 14.30 3.04
C ASP A 503 -4.25 14.44 3.03
N ALA A 504 -4.95 13.31 3.13
CA ALA A 504 -6.41 13.27 3.09
C ALA A 504 -7.10 14.02 4.25
N ASN A 505 -6.41 14.31 5.35
CA ASN A 505 -6.93 15.10 6.47
C ASN A 505 -6.73 16.61 6.26
N GLY A 506 -5.98 16.99 5.21
CA GLY A 506 -5.59 18.37 4.95
C GLY A 506 -4.32 18.80 5.69
N ASP A 507 -3.64 17.87 6.36
CA ASP A 507 -2.35 18.14 6.99
C ASP A 507 -1.22 18.01 5.97
N TRP A 508 -0.18 18.84 6.08
CA TRP A 508 0.98 18.74 5.20
C TRP A 508 1.74 17.42 5.42
N VAL A 509 2.27 16.81 4.36
CA VAL A 509 2.98 15.52 4.45
C VAL A 509 4.37 15.72 5.05
N ARG A 510 4.70 14.95 6.09
CA ARG A 510 6.00 14.97 6.77
C ARG A 510 7.04 14.15 5.98
N GLY A 511 8.18 14.76 5.65
CA GLY A 511 9.32 14.14 4.98
C GLY A 511 10.48 13.83 5.95
N TRP A 512 11.71 13.93 5.45
CA TRP A 512 12.93 13.69 6.22
C TRP A 512 12.99 14.54 7.49
N ARG A 513 13.56 14.01 8.59
CA ARG A 513 13.68 14.74 9.86
C ARG A 513 15.11 15.20 10.10
N VAL A 514 15.27 16.47 10.46
CA VAL A 514 16.56 17.10 10.74
C VAL A 514 16.70 17.34 12.25
N LYS A 515 17.85 16.95 12.81
CA LYS A 515 18.17 17.22 14.21
C LYS A 515 18.53 18.69 14.42
N ALA A 516 17.75 19.39 15.21
CA ALA A 516 17.97 20.78 15.59
C ALA A 516 19.13 20.93 16.60
N LYS A 517 19.50 22.18 16.91
CA LYS A 517 20.54 22.52 17.90
C LYS A 517 20.20 21.97 19.30
N ASP A 518 18.93 22.03 19.68
CA ASP A 518 18.37 21.53 20.95
C ASP A 518 18.15 20.01 20.98
N GLY A 519 18.41 19.31 19.87
CA GLY A 519 18.25 17.86 19.76
C GLY A 519 16.87 17.40 19.28
N GLU A 520 15.90 18.31 19.11
CA GLU A 520 14.58 17.99 18.55
C GLU A 520 14.71 17.55 17.08
N MET A 521 13.94 16.54 16.68
CA MET A 521 13.88 16.07 15.29
C MET A 521 12.74 16.75 14.54
N ILE A 522 13.06 17.79 13.77
CA ILE A 522 12.11 18.62 13.00
C ILE A 522 11.87 17.99 11.62
N PRO A 523 10.62 17.66 11.25
CA PRO A 523 10.31 17.16 9.91
C PRO A 523 10.35 18.27 8.84
N CYS A 524 10.97 17.98 7.70
CA CYS A 524 10.73 18.68 6.44
C CYS A 524 9.29 18.47 5.97
N GLY A 525 8.75 19.41 5.20
CA GLY A 525 7.57 19.17 4.38
C GLY A 525 7.95 18.47 3.08
N VAL A 526 6.99 17.79 2.46
CA VAL A 526 7.15 17.21 1.13
C VAL A 526 6.63 18.18 0.07
N LEU A 527 7.48 18.61 -0.87
CA LEU A 527 7.04 19.35 -2.05
C LEU A 527 6.10 18.47 -2.89
N CYS A 528 4.98 19.04 -3.35
CA CYS A 528 4.08 18.34 -4.24
C CYS A 528 4.81 17.98 -5.55
N ASP A 529 4.79 16.71 -5.96
CA ASP A 529 5.54 16.26 -7.16
C ASP A 529 5.12 17.02 -8.42
N ARG A 530 3.85 17.47 -8.51
CA ARG A 530 3.34 18.34 -9.58
C ARG A 530 4.16 19.63 -9.75
N GLU A 531 4.64 20.19 -8.66
CA GLU A 531 5.34 21.48 -8.66
C GLU A 531 6.85 21.30 -8.88
N ALA A 532 7.41 20.14 -8.53
CA ALA A 532 8.86 19.88 -8.58
C ALA A 532 9.53 20.18 -9.95
N PRO A 533 8.96 19.82 -11.11
CA PRO A 533 9.57 20.12 -12.41
C PRO A 533 9.82 21.62 -12.64
N ALA A 534 8.92 22.51 -12.19
CA ALA A 534 9.09 23.95 -12.36
C ALA A 534 10.29 24.49 -11.57
N TYR A 535 10.54 23.95 -10.37
CA TYR A 535 11.72 24.29 -9.57
C TYR A 535 13.01 23.83 -10.27
N ALA A 536 13.01 22.61 -10.81
CA ALA A 536 14.16 22.07 -11.53
C ALA A 536 14.48 22.88 -12.79
N ARG A 537 13.46 23.21 -13.60
CA ARG A 537 13.61 24.04 -14.81
C ARG A 537 14.17 25.43 -14.51
N ARG A 538 13.89 25.99 -13.34
CA ARG A 538 14.48 27.27 -12.92
C ARG A 538 15.92 27.11 -12.43
N ARG A 539 16.19 26.09 -11.61
CA ARG A 539 17.45 25.98 -10.85
C ARG A 539 18.58 25.35 -11.66
N ILE A 540 18.30 24.26 -12.38
CA ILE A 540 19.32 23.47 -13.08
C ILE A 540 20.01 24.29 -14.19
N PRO A 541 19.30 24.83 -15.21
CA PRO A 541 19.96 25.58 -16.27
C PRO A 541 20.62 26.86 -15.75
N ALA A 542 20.08 27.49 -14.70
CA ALA A 542 20.71 28.66 -14.08
C ALA A 542 22.09 28.33 -13.47
N GLU A 543 22.23 27.18 -12.82
CA GLU A 543 23.50 26.70 -12.27
C GLU A 543 24.47 26.27 -13.38
N LEU A 544 23.98 25.60 -14.43
CA LEU A 544 24.80 25.13 -15.55
C LEU A 544 25.49 26.25 -16.34
N LYS A 545 25.03 27.51 -16.22
CA LYS A 545 25.74 28.68 -16.79
C LYS A 545 27.15 28.86 -16.24
N THR A 546 27.41 28.43 -15.02
CA THR A 546 28.71 28.59 -14.34
C THR A 546 29.33 27.28 -13.89
N HIS A 547 28.54 26.23 -13.68
CA HIS A 547 29.01 24.94 -13.21
C HIS A 547 28.79 23.88 -14.31
N PRO A 548 29.84 23.48 -15.04
CA PRO A 548 29.72 22.60 -16.20
C PRO A 548 29.53 21.13 -15.79
N TYR A 549 28.50 20.82 -15.02
CA TYR A 549 28.17 19.44 -14.67
C TYR A 549 27.81 18.64 -15.93
N ARG A 550 28.24 17.38 -15.96
CA ARG A 550 27.83 16.40 -16.99
C ARG A 550 26.79 15.40 -16.47
N CYS A 551 26.59 15.36 -15.15
CA CYS A 551 25.71 14.44 -14.46
C CYS A 551 24.97 15.15 -13.31
N ARG A 552 23.82 14.60 -12.92
CA ARG A 552 23.08 15.05 -11.73
C ARG A 552 22.31 13.89 -11.11
N PHE A 553 22.45 13.75 -9.79
CA PHE A 553 21.72 12.78 -9.00
C PHE A 553 20.51 13.44 -8.35
N ILE A 554 19.31 12.94 -8.62
CA ILE A 554 18.07 13.41 -7.99
C ILE A 554 17.64 12.43 -6.91
N ASP A 555 17.77 12.83 -5.67
CA ASP A 555 17.48 11.98 -4.52
C ASP A 555 15.99 11.67 -4.37
N THR A 556 15.69 10.53 -3.74
CA THR A 556 14.34 10.04 -3.37
C THR A 556 13.33 9.82 -4.50
N THR A 557 13.56 10.35 -5.70
CA THR A 557 12.53 10.46 -6.75
C THR A 557 12.07 9.10 -7.25
N THR A 558 12.97 8.13 -7.36
CA THR A 558 12.62 6.74 -7.70
C THR A 558 12.47 5.82 -6.49
N ALA A 559 12.98 6.22 -5.32
CA ALA A 559 12.91 5.41 -4.09
C ALA A 559 11.60 5.59 -3.32
N SER A 560 11.20 6.83 -3.08
CA SER A 560 10.01 7.16 -2.29
C SER A 560 8.73 6.75 -3.00
N PRO A 561 7.66 6.39 -2.25
CA PRO A 561 6.38 6.08 -2.84
C PRO A 561 5.81 7.31 -3.57
N TRP A 562 5.08 7.04 -4.65
CA TRP A 562 4.20 8.02 -5.28
C TRP A 562 3.03 8.28 -4.33
N ARG A 563 2.70 9.56 -4.15
CA ARG A 563 1.76 10.01 -3.14
C ARG A 563 0.61 10.76 -3.78
N GLU A 564 -0.53 10.74 -3.09
CA GLU A 564 -1.64 11.62 -3.42
C GLU A 564 -1.43 12.98 -2.75
N CYS A 565 -1.85 14.05 -3.41
CA CYS A 565 -1.98 15.37 -2.82
C CYS A 565 -3.46 15.77 -2.74
N TYR A 566 -3.90 16.26 -1.59
CA TYR A 566 -5.26 16.76 -1.36
C TYR A 566 -5.31 18.27 -1.20
N HIS A 567 -4.20 18.95 -1.43
CA HIS A 567 -4.17 20.40 -1.43
C HIS A 567 -5.08 20.95 -2.54
N PRO A 568 -5.98 21.92 -2.27
CA PRO A 568 -6.96 22.39 -3.26
C PRO A 568 -6.35 22.96 -4.54
N LYS A 569 -5.16 23.59 -4.46
CA LYS A 569 -4.50 24.21 -5.62
C LYS A 569 -3.76 23.21 -6.52
N HIS A 570 -3.26 22.12 -5.97
CA HIS A 570 -2.46 21.11 -6.69
C HIS A 570 -2.87 19.68 -6.31
N PRO A 571 -4.16 19.32 -6.45
CA PRO A 571 -4.62 17.98 -6.12
C PRO A 571 -4.02 16.97 -7.10
N MET A 572 -3.56 15.83 -6.60
CA MET A 572 -2.78 14.87 -7.39
C MET A 572 -3.07 13.44 -6.95
N THR A 573 -3.16 12.53 -7.91
CA THR A 573 -3.23 11.07 -7.71
C THR A 573 -1.83 10.43 -7.71
N ARG A 574 -1.69 9.16 -7.31
CA ARG A 574 -0.42 8.43 -7.42
C ARG A 574 0.07 8.30 -8.88
N THR A 575 -0.84 8.09 -9.82
CA THR A 575 -0.52 8.07 -11.27
C THR A 575 0.06 9.40 -11.74
N GLU A 576 -0.51 10.52 -11.31
CA GLU A 576 0.03 11.83 -11.63
C GLU A 576 1.36 12.10 -10.91
N SER A 577 1.52 11.68 -9.65
CA SER A 577 2.79 11.76 -8.92
C SER A 577 3.90 11.02 -9.67
N LYS A 578 3.66 9.78 -10.11
CA LYS A 578 4.56 9.05 -11.01
C LYS A 578 4.94 9.88 -12.22
N ARG A 579 3.94 10.41 -12.94
CA ARG A 579 4.17 11.20 -14.16
C ARG A 579 5.08 12.40 -13.89
N PHE A 580 4.80 13.19 -12.85
CA PHE A 580 5.58 14.39 -12.55
C PHE A 580 6.98 14.08 -12.00
N LYS A 581 7.14 12.98 -11.25
CA LYS A 581 8.47 12.46 -10.89
C LYS A 581 9.28 12.07 -12.13
N MET A 582 8.65 11.44 -13.12
CA MET A 582 9.33 11.14 -14.39
C MET A 582 9.62 12.41 -15.20
N GLU A 583 8.72 13.39 -15.18
CA GLU A 583 8.96 14.70 -15.78
C GLU A 583 10.16 15.41 -15.14
N LEU A 584 10.28 15.39 -13.81
CA LEU A 584 11.45 15.92 -13.10
C LEU A 584 12.75 15.28 -13.61
N LEU A 585 12.77 13.97 -13.80
CA LEU A 585 13.95 13.25 -14.33
C LEU A 585 14.22 13.55 -15.81
N LYS A 586 13.17 13.86 -16.60
CA LYS A 586 13.31 14.37 -17.98
C LYS A 586 13.89 15.77 -18.04
N VAL A 587 13.54 16.65 -17.10
CA VAL A 587 14.17 17.97 -17.00
C VAL A 587 15.69 17.82 -16.89
N VAL A 588 16.17 16.83 -16.11
CA VAL A 588 17.60 16.56 -15.98
C VAL A 588 18.20 15.98 -17.27
N SER A 589 17.61 14.88 -17.76
CA SER A 589 18.20 14.06 -18.81
C SER A 589 17.98 14.60 -20.23
N GLU A 590 16.76 15.02 -20.53
CA GLU A 590 16.33 15.39 -21.89
C GLU A 590 16.41 16.91 -22.10
N GLU A 591 15.96 17.72 -21.14
CA GLU A 591 15.96 19.20 -21.29
C GLU A 591 17.35 19.82 -21.06
N ASN A 592 18.16 19.24 -20.16
CA ASN A 592 19.49 19.75 -19.81
C ASN A 592 20.65 18.85 -20.27
N GLY A 593 20.37 17.72 -20.95
CA GLY A 593 21.41 16.86 -21.53
C GLY A 593 22.38 16.24 -20.51
N LEU A 594 21.98 16.10 -19.24
CA LEU A 594 22.82 15.55 -18.19
C LEU A 594 22.65 14.02 -18.08
N VAL A 595 23.71 13.32 -17.70
CA VAL A 595 23.58 11.96 -17.18
C VAL A 595 22.77 12.04 -15.88
N CYS A 596 21.56 11.49 -15.90
CA CYS A 596 20.64 11.50 -14.76
C CYS A 596 20.80 10.24 -13.90
N GLY A 597 21.03 10.41 -12.59
CA GLY A 597 20.95 9.35 -11.58
C GLY A 597 19.82 9.58 -10.59
N SER A 598 19.36 8.53 -9.92
CA SER A 598 18.40 8.65 -8.81
C SER A 598 18.54 7.52 -7.77
N GLU A 599 18.00 7.74 -6.58
CA GLU A 599 18.07 6.83 -5.43
C GLU A 599 17.21 5.57 -5.66
N THR A 600 17.75 4.42 -5.26
CA THR A 600 17.18 3.09 -5.51
C THR A 600 16.84 2.97 -6.99
N GLY A 601 15.59 2.79 -7.37
CA GLY A 601 15.16 2.82 -8.77
C GLY A 601 13.78 2.18 -8.92
N HIS A 602 13.22 2.36 -10.11
CA HIS A 602 11.90 1.85 -10.47
C HIS A 602 11.81 1.73 -11.99
N ASP A 603 11.09 0.73 -12.49
CA ASP A 603 10.90 0.48 -13.93
C ASP A 603 10.41 1.72 -14.71
N ALA A 604 9.52 2.52 -14.12
CA ALA A 604 8.97 3.75 -14.68
C ALA A 604 10.04 4.76 -15.06
N ALA A 605 11.19 4.74 -14.37
CA ALA A 605 12.31 5.64 -14.60
C ALA A 605 13.34 5.10 -15.60
N VAL A 606 13.25 3.83 -16.00
CA VAL A 606 14.16 3.21 -16.97
C VAL A 606 14.25 4.02 -18.27
N PRO A 607 13.19 4.63 -18.82
CA PRO A 607 13.32 5.45 -20.03
C PRO A 607 14.22 6.70 -19.90
N VAL A 608 14.42 7.23 -18.69
CA VAL A 608 14.98 8.58 -18.47
C VAL A 608 16.19 8.63 -17.54
N VAL A 609 16.35 7.64 -16.66
CA VAL A 609 17.49 7.53 -15.72
C VAL A 609 18.59 6.65 -16.30
N HIS A 610 19.85 7.03 -16.08
CA HIS A 610 21.03 6.35 -16.61
C HIS A 610 21.70 5.42 -15.60
N TYR A 611 21.60 5.73 -14.30
CA TYR A 611 22.05 4.85 -13.22
C TYR A 611 21.20 5.02 -11.96
N PHE A 612 21.26 4.00 -11.12
CA PHE A 612 20.50 3.85 -9.90
C PHE A 612 21.47 3.62 -8.74
N GLU A 613 21.35 4.40 -7.66
CA GLU A 613 22.17 4.22 -6.46
C GLU A 613 21.39 3.47 -5.38
N GLY A 614 21.84 2.28 -5.00
CA GLY A 614 21.25 1.52 -3.89
C GLY A 614 20.29 0.40 -4.26
N MET A 615 20.14 0.05 -5.55
CA MET A 615 19.31 -1.10 -5.97
C MET A 615 19.78 -2.44 -5.38
N LEU A 616 21.06 -2.56 -5.02
CA LEU A 616 21.60 -3.74 -4.34
C LEU A 616 21.48 -3.67 -2.82
N SER A 617 21.06 -2.52 -2.28
CA SER A 617 20.96 -2.28 -0.84
C SER A 617 19.58 -2.70 -0.35
N LEU A 618 19.40 -4.01 -0.07
CA LEU A 618 18.14 -4.63 0.33
C LEU A 618 17.53 -3.93 1.56
N GLY A 619 16.59 -3.01 1.35
CA GLY A 619 16.12 -2.05 2.35
C GLY A 619 15.79 -2.65 3.73
N PRO A 620 14.91 -3.67 3.81
CA PRO A 620 14.55 -4.32 5.08
C PRO A 620 15.70 -5.02 5.81
N TYR A 621 16.84 -5.22 5.14
CA TYR A 621 18.00 -5.96 5.61
C TYR A 621 19.28 -5.12 5.62
N ARG A 622 19.17 -3.79 5.44
CA ARG A 622 20.30 -2.89 5.63
C ARG A 622 20.74 -2.97 7.09
N VAL A 623 22.05 -3.11 7.30
CA VAL A 623 22.64 -2.94 8.64
C VAL A 623 22.37 -1.48 9.08
N PRO A 624 21.92 -1.23 10.33
CA PRO A 624 21.48 0.08 10.81
C PRO A 624 22.46 1.23 10.56
#